data_AF-A0A352BH47-F1
#
_entry.id   AF-A0A352BH47-F1
#
_cell.length_a   1.000
_cell.length_b   1.000
_cell.length_c   1.000
_cell.angle_alpha   90.00
_cell.angle_beta   90.00
_cell.angle_gamma   90.00
#
_symmetry.space_group_name_H-M   'P 1'
#
loop_
_entity.id
_entity.type
_entity.pdbx_description
1 polymer ?
#
loop_
_entity_poly.entity_id
_entity_poly.type
_entity_poly.pdbx_seq_one_letter_code
_entity_poly.pdbx_strand_id
1 'polypeptide(L)'
;MPFVSPWFLRNCCNRQTQQTTVRQFDDNNFIPSSIEVFTLNAQTIAPNAEIPFSDTLHNTGVSFKFTNGNNFVEVISSGIYKVSFVASLKNATDEEVNLSIAIDGTKQDASTVYQQLRANEFDNVSTEMVLRVTDTPVKISIINSSLATFNAHNSMLSIVRTGNF
;
A
#
# COMPACT_ATOMS: atom_id res chain seq x y z
N MET A 1 42.29 -49.22 -54.90
CA MET A 1 42.02 -47.79 -55.15
C MET A 1 40.65 -47.48 -54.55
N PRO A 2 40.38 -46.34 -53.86
CA PRO A 2 41.19 -45.43 -53.04
C PRO A 2 40.64 -45.32 -51.57
N PHE A 3 41.47 -45.05 -50.55
CA PHE A 3 41.58 -43.79 -49.74
C PHE A 3 40.75 -43.68 -48.42
N VAL A 4 41.51 -43.61 -47.29
CA VAL A 4 41.45 -42.80 -46.04
C VAL A 4 40.16 -42.61 -45.19
N SER A 5 40.33 -42.81 -43.86
CA SER A 5 39.53 -42.33 -42.70
C SER A 5 39.63 -40.78 -42.51
N PRO A 6 39.22 -40.11 -41.38
CA PRO A 6 38.37 -40.44 -40.20
C PRO A 6 37.41 -39.26 -39.73
N TRP A 7 36.80 -39.36 -38.52
CA TRP A 7 36.14 -38.31 -37.66
C TRP A 7 34.68 -37.90 -37.97
N PHE A 8 33.73 -37.62 -37.05
CA PHE A 8 33.60 -37.66 -35.58
C PHE A 8 32.09 -37.60 -35.19
N LEU A 9 31.70 -38.34 -34.13
CA LEU A 9 30.61 -38.17 -33.15
C LEU A 9 29.40 -37.25 -33.44
N ARG A 10 28.17 -37.77 -33.23
CA ARG A 10 27.13 -37.18 -32.34
C ARG A 10 25.80 -37.93 -32.39
N ASN A 11 25.38 -38.47 -31.24
CA ASN A 11 24.09 -38.17 -30.56
C ASN A 11 23.72 -39.32 -29.61
N CYS A 12 24.31 -39.29 -28.42
CA CYS A 12 23.76 -39.97 -27.25
C CYS A 12 22.71 -39.09 -26.58
N CYS A 13 21.70 -39.76 -26.02
CA CYS A 13 20.79 -39.28 -24.99
C CYS A 13 19.66 -38.33 -25.41
N ASN A 14 18.56 -38.94 -25.83
CA ASN A 14 17.22 -38.41 -25.59
C ASN A 14 16.95 -38.42 -24.06
N ARG A 15 17.29 -37.32 -23.38
CA ARG A 15 16.64 -36.93 -22.12
C ARG A 15 15.92 -35.62 -22.41
N GLN A 16 14.59 -35.69 -22.48
CA GLN A 16 13.76 -34.50 -22.36
C GLN A 16 14.00 -33.90 -20.98
N THR A 17 14.90 -32.93 -20.87
CA THR A 17 14.88 -32.00 -19.75
C THR A 17 13.64 -31.15 -19.92
N GLN A 18 12.59 -31.47 -19.16
CA GLN A 18 11.57 -30.49 -18.82
C GLN A 18 12.32 -29.30 -18.22
N GLN A 19 12.44 -28.22 -19.00
CA GLN A 19 12.78 -26.92 -18.45
C GLN A 19 11.61 -26.53 -17.56
N THR A 20 11.71 -26.85 -16.26
CA THR A 20 11.02 -26.10 -15.24
C THR A 20 11.54 -24.67 -15.41
N THR A 21 10.77 -23.82 -16.09
CA THR A 21 11.02 -22.39 -16.10
C THR A 21 10.74 -21.92 -14.68
N VAL A 22 11.72 -22.08 -13.79
CA VAL A 22 11.81 -21.23 -12.61
C VAL A 22 11.91 -19.85 -13.22
N ARG A 23 10.81 -19.09 -13.20
CA ARG A 23 10.88 -17.65 -13.44
C ARG A 23 11.76 -17.15 -12.32
N GLN A 24 13.04 -17.00 -12.63
CA GLN A 24 13.96 -16.20 -11.86
C GLN A 24 13.30 -14.81 -11.89
N PHE A 25 12.62 -14.46 -10.80
CA PHE A 25 12.16 -13.10 -10.63
C PHE A 25 13.46 -12.31 -10.46
N ASP A 26 13.95 -11.76 -11.57
CA ASP A 26 15.02 -10.78 -11.52
C ASP A 26 14.57 -9.72 -10.52
N ASP A 27 15.41 -9.39 -9.55
CA ASP A 27 15.14 -8.37 -8.51
C ASP A 27 14.86 -6.97 -9.10
N ASN A 28 14.92 -6.83 -10.43
CA ASN A 28 14.57 -5.66 -11.22
C ASN A 28 13.12 -5.65 -11.73
N ASN A 29 12.34 -6.69 -11.51
CA ASN A 29 10.97 -6.76 -12.01
C ASN A 29 10.01 -6.07 -11.04
N PHE A 30 9.86 -4.75 -11.18
CA PHE A 30 8.83 -3.99 -10.50
C PHE A 30 7.46 -4.59 -10.82
N ILE A 31 6.87 -5.26 -9.84
CA ILE A 31 5.46 -5.67 -9.91
C ILE A 31 4.66 -4.47 -9.40
N PRO A 32 3.84 -3.82 -10.26
CA PRO A 32 2.93 -2.79 -9.79
C PRO A 32 2.03 -3.39 -8.72
N SER A 33 2.03 -2.77 -7.54
CA SER A 33 1.13 -3.14 -6.46
C SER A 33 0.34 -1.91 -6.05
N SER A 34 -0.97 -2.05 -5.90
CA SER A 34 -1.84 -1.04 -5.33
C SER A 34 -2.93 -1.67 -4.46
N ILE A 35 -3.39 -0.95 -3.45
CA ILE A 35 -4.56 -1.32 -2.68
C ILE A 35 -5.42 -0.10 -2.39
N GLU A 36 -6.73 -0.25 -2.53
CA GLU A 36 -7.72 0.72 -2.10
C GLU A 36 -8.68 0.06 -1.12
N VAL A 37 -8.78 0.63 0.08
CA VAL A 37 -9.70 0.22 1.13
C VAL A 37 -10.64 1.36 1.47
N PHE A 38 -11.90 1.05 1.78
CA PHE A 38 -12.92 2.07 1.97
C PHE A 38 -13.96 1.69 3.02
N THR A 39 -14.63 2.74 3.51
CA THR A 39 -15.86 2.66 4.31
C THR A 39 -16.85 3.71 3.81
N LEU A 40 -18.06 3.28 3.49
CA LEU A 40 -19.15 4.21 3.11
C LEU A 40 -19.96 4.69 4.32
N ASN A 41 -20.00 3.88 5.39
CA ASN A 41 -20.78 4.19 6.58
C ASN A 41 -20.16 5.33 7.41
N ALA A 42 -21.05 6.07 8.08
CA ALA A 42 -20.66 7.05 9.08
C ALA A 42 -19.89 6.39 10.22
N GLN A 43 -18.76 6.97 10.63
CA GLN A 43 -17.98 6.52 11.76
C GLN A 43 -17.60 7.70 12.65
N THR A 44 -17.90 7.61 13.94
CA THR A 44 -17.43 8.57 14.94
C THR A 44 -16.00 8.25 15.33
N ILE A 45 -15.06 9.13 15.00
CA ILE A 45 -13.63 8.95 15.22
C ILE A 45 -13.18 9.85 16.38
N ALA A 46 -12.88 9.25 17.52
CA ALA A 46 -12.37 9.95 18.70
C ALA A 46 -10.93 10.46 18.47
N PRO A 47 -10.47 11.46 19.25
CA PRO A 47 -9.07 11.87 19.26
C PRO A 47 -8.12 10.67 19.43
N ASN A 48 -7.08 10.62 18.60
CA ASN A 48 -6.08 9.56 18.50
C ASN A 48 -6.59 8.18 18.06
N ALA A 49 -7.86 8.07 17.65
CA ALA A 49 -8.38 6.84 17.08
C ALA A 49 -7.99 6.71 15.60
N GLU A 50 -7.75 5.48 15.18
CA GLU A 50 -7.56 5.13 13.77
C GLU A 50 -8.93 4.99 13.07
N ILE A 51 -8.97 5.28 11.77
CA ILE A 51 -10.17 5.13 10.94
C ILE A 51 -10.30 3.68 10.45
N PRO A 52 -11.40 2.95 10.78
CA PRO A 52 -11.66 1.63 10.25
C PRO A 52 -12.06 1.64 8.78
N PHE A 53 -11.53 0.68 8.02
CA PHE A 53 -11.96 0.40 6.66
C PHE A 53 -12.79 -0.89 6.62
N SER A 54 -13.97 -0.85 6.00
CA SER A 54 -14.90 -1.98 6.00
C SER A 54 -14.66 -2.95 4.87
N ASP A 55 -14.08 -2.48 3.75
CA ASP A 55 -13.93 -3.30 2.56
C ASP A 55 -12.74 -2.88 1.69
N THR A 56 -12.39 -3.75 0.75
CA THR A 56 -11.34 -3.52 -0.26
C THR A 56 -11.99 -3.27 -1.61
N LEU A 57 -11.72 -2.12 -2.22
CA LEU A 57 -12.20 -1.81 -3.58
C LEU A 57 -11.34 -2.55 -4.61
N HIS A 58 -10.03 -2.53 -4.42
CA HIS A 58 -9.09 -3.29 -5.23
C HIS A 58 -7.83 -3.62 -4.44
N ASN A 59 -7.20 -4.74 -4.76
CA ASN A 59 -5.86 -5.09 -4.27
C ASN A 59 -5.12 -5.81 -5.40
N THR A 60 -4.01 -5.23 -5.86
CA THR A 60 -3.17 -5.75 -6.93
C THR A 60 -1.75 -5.98 -6.43
N GLY A 61 -1.12 -7.03 -6.94
CA GLY A 61 0.21 -7.43 -6.52
C GLY A 61 0.19 -8.19 -5.19
N VAL A 62 1.35 -8.21 -4.52
CA VAL A 62 1.60 -8.99 -3.29
C VAL A 62 2.19 -8.14 -2.17
N SER A 63 2.18 -6.81 -2.32
CA SER A 63 2.81 -5.88 -1.37
C SER A 63 1.93 -5.54 -0.17
N PHE A 64 0.64 -5.90 -0.18
CA PHE A 64 -0.34 -5.44 0.80
C PHE A 64 -1.18 -6.57 1.37
N LYS A 65 -1.43 -6.51 2.67
CA LYS A 65 -2.43 -7.31 3.37
C LYS A 65 -3.43 -6.40 4.07
N PHE A 66 -4.70 -6.74 3.94
CA PHE A 66 -5.78 -6.05 4.61
C PHE A 66 -6.85 -7.06 5.02
N THR A 67 -7.43 -6.85 6.19
CA THR A 67 -8.58 -7.62 6.69
C THR A 67 -9.72 -6.64 6.90
N ASN A 68 -10.89 -6.94 6.34
CA ASN A 68 -12.08 -6.11 6.48
C ASN A 68 -12.39 -5.82 7.96
N GLY A 69 -12.64 -4.55 8.28
CA GLY A 69 -12.83 -4.06 9.64
C GLY A 69 -11.54 -3.64 10.36
N ASN A 70 -10.36 -3.82 9.75
CA ASN A 70 -9.12 -3.27 10.28
C ASN A 70 -9.03 -1.77 10.02
N ASN A 71 -8.23 -1.10 10.85
CA ASN A 71 -7.95 0.33 10.73
C ASN A 71 -6.62 0.64 10.03
N PHE A 72 -5.94 -0.41 9.53
CA PHE A 72 -4.63 -0.30 8.90
C PHE A 72 -4.50 -1.26 7.72
N VAL A 73 -3.63 -0.90 6.78
CA VAL A 73 -3.12 -1.78 5.72
C VAL A 73 -1.70 -2.18 6.09
N GLU A 74 -1.40 -3.47 6.05
CA GLU A 74 -0.04 -3.98 6.26
C GLU A 74 0.71 -4.00 4.93
N VAL A 75 1.83 -3.28 4.86
CA VAL A 75 2.77 -3.28 3.73
C VAL A 75 3.87 -4.29 4.03
N ILE A 76 3.99 -5.31 3.17
CA ILE A 76 4.86 -6.47 3.38
C ILE A 76 6.08 -6.51 2.46
N SER A 77 6.30 -5.46 1.67
CA SER A 77 7.47 -5.32 0.81
C SER A 77 8.08 -3.93 0.95
N SER A 78 9.40 -3.83 0.82
CA SER A 78 10.10 -2.56 0.93
C SER A 78 9.96 -1.78 -0.39
N GLY A 79 9.86 -0.46 -0.34
CA GLY A 79 9.84 0.38 -1.55
C GLY A 79 9.42 1.81 -1.29
N ILE A 80 9.12 2.51 -2.39
CA ILE A 80 8.52 3.84 -2.36
C ILE A 80 7.02 3.70 -2.62
N TYR A 81 6.22 4.31 -1.77
CA TYR A 81 4.77 4.20 -1.75
C TYR A 81 4.13 5.58 -1.80
N LYS A 82 3.15 5.76 -2.67
CA LYS A 82 2.22 6.88 -2.64
C LYS A 82 1.02 6.48 -1.80
N VAL A 83 0.78 7.18 -0.70
CA VAL A 83 -0.36 6.96 0.20
C VAL A 83 -1.29 8.15 0.06
N SER A 84 -2.54 7.91 -0.29
CA SER A 84 -3.57 8.93 -0.46
C SER A 84 -4.78 8.59 0.40
N PHE A 85 -5.36 9.57 1.06
CA PHE A 85 -6.57 9.40 1.83
C PHE A 85 -7.58 10.48 1.48
N VAL A 86 -8.85 10.10 1.37
CA VAL A 86 -9.97 11.01 1.19
C VAL A 86 -11.12 10.62 2.12
N ALA A 87 -11.85 11.60 2.64
CA ALA A 87 -13.08 11.38 3.40
C ALA A 87 -13.98 12.61 3.38
N SER A 88 -15.27 12.40 3.63
CA SER A 88 -16.25 13.45 3.92
C SER A 88 -16.47 13.53 5.44
N LEU A 89 -16.41 14.72 6.02
CA LEU A 89 -16.52 14.97 7.46
C LEU A 89 -17.88 15.59 7.78
N LYS A 90 -18.88 14.76 8.08
CA LYS A 90 -20.23 15.26 8.34
C LYS A 90 -20.31 15.89 9.73
N ASN A 91 -20.87 17.11 9.81
CA ASN A 91 -20.97 17.90 11.03
C ASN A 91 -19.62 18.32 11.63
N ALA A 92 -18.57 18.49 10.81
CA ALA A 92 -17.40 19.24 11.25
C ALA A 92 -17.82 20.71 11.42
N THR A 93 -18.33 21.04 12.60
CA THR A 93 -18.79 22.37 12.98
C THR A 93 -17.59 23.32 13.03
N ASP A 94 -17.24 24.02 11.94
CA ASP A 94 -16.18 25.05 11.86
C ASP A 94 -14.79 24.71 12.47
N GLU A 95 -14.59 23.48 12.94
CA GLU A 95 -13.42 23.04 13.69
C GLU A 95 -12.43 22.37 12.75
N GLU A 96 -11.19 22.84 12.78
CA GLU A 96 -10.09 22.25 12.03
C GLU A 96 -9.87 20.80 12.48
N VAL A 97 -10.19 19.85 11.60
CA VAL A 97 -9.85 18.45 11.82
C VAL A 97 -8.41 18.22 11.38
N ASN A 98 -7.65 17.53 12.21
CA ASN A 98 -6.30 17.10 11.93
C ASN A 98 -6.30 15.59 11.71
N LEU A 99 -5.82 15.17 10.54
CA LEU A 99 -5.59 13.78 10.22
C LEU A 99 -4.10 13.55 10.06
N SER A 100 -3.66 12.34 10.38
CA SER A 100 -2.25 11.97 10.21
C SER A 100 -2.16 10.55 9.70
N ILE A 101 -1.23 10.32 8.79
CA ILE A 101 -0.88 8.98 8.35
C ILE A 101 0.11 8.43 9.37
N ALA A 102 -0.22 7.31 10.01
CA ALA A 102 0.61 6.68 11.02
C ALA A 102 1.23 5.39 10.49
N ILE A 103 2.43 5.11 10.97
CA ILE A 103 3.21 3.92 10.61
C ILE A 103 3.51 3.15 11.88
N ASP A 104 3.07 1.88 11.93
CA ASP A 104 3.19 0.99 13.09
C ASP A 104 2.63 1.57 14.39
N GLY A 105 1.54 2.34 14.30
CA GLY A 105 0.87 2.96 15.44
C GLY A 105 1.69 4.06 16.12
N THR A 106 2.93 4.29 15.68
CA THR A 106 3.74 5.41 16.14
C THR A 106 3.31 6.64 15.35
N LYS A 107 2.82 7.66 16.05
CA LYS A 107 2.83 9.03 15.53
C LYS A 107 4.31 9.37 15.33
N GLN A 108 4.84 9.17 14.12
CA GLN A 108 6.23 9.55 13.86
C GLN A 108 6.38 11.04 14.20
N ASP A 109 7.44 11.40 14.92
CA ASP A 109 7.69 12.78 15.36
C ASP A 109 7.54 13.80 14.22
N ALA A 110 7.17 15.02 14.61
CA ALA A 110 6.70 16.17 13.83
C ALA A 110 7.42 16.58 12.52
N SER A 111 8.45 15.87 12.04
CA SER A 111 9.27 16.31 10.90
C SER A 111 9.01 15.60 9.57
N THR A 112 8.16 14.57 9.48
CA THR A 112 8.01 13.83 8.20
C THR A 112 6.59 13.53 7.70
N VAL A 113 5.52 13.52 8.52
CA VAL A 113 4.22 12.92 8.07
C VAL A 113 2.94 13.61 8.61
N TYR A 114 3.00 14.89 8.99
CA TYR A 114 1.79 15.62 9.41
C TYR A 114 1.27 16.49 8.28
N GLN A 115 0.09 16.16 7.75
CA GLN A 115 -0.68 17.11 6.97
C GLN A 115 -1.87 17.54 7.81
N GLN A 116 -1.83 18.80 8.26
CA GLN A 116 -3.02 19.42 8.82
C GLN A 116 -4.03 19.59 7.68
N LEU A 117 -5.18 18.90 7.75
CA LEU A 117 -6.17 18.88 6.67
C LEU A 117 -7.43 19.61 7.08
N ARG A 118 -7.58 20.85 6.61
CA ARG A 118 -8.88 21.52 6.75
C ARG A 118 -9.88 20.92 5.77
N ALA A 119 -11.08 20.63 6.25
CA ALA A 119 -12.20 20.30 5.37
C ALA A 119 -12.42 21.46 4.39
N ASN A 120 -12.70 21.14 3.13
CA ASN A 120 -13.10 22.14 2.15
C ASN A 120 -14.56 22.56 2.36
N GLU A 121 -15.06 23.48 1.53
CA GLU A 121 -16.45 23.98 1.57
C GLU A 121 -17.54 22.91 1.36
N PHE A 122 -17.14 21.69 0.97
CA PHE A 122 -18.01 20.53 0.79
C PHE A 122 -17.77 19.47 1.88
N ASP A 123 -17.17 19.85 3.00
CA ASP A 123 -16.82 18.99 4.12
C ASP A 123 -15.85 17.86 3.76
N ASN A 124 -15.11 17.94 2.65
CA ASN A 124 -14.19 16.89 2.24
C ASN A 124 -12.75 17.20 2.66
N VAL A 125 -12.04 16.17 3.07
CA VAL A 125 -10.60 16.19 3.32
C VAL A 125 -9.89 15.24 2.38
N SER A 126 -8.71 15.65 1.93
CA SER A 126 -7.84 14.82 1.11
C SER A 126 -6.39 15.07 1.49
N THR A 127 -5.61 14.00 1.65
CA THR A 127 -4.16 14.07 1.84
C THR A 127 -3.47 13.07 0.95
N GLU A 128 -2.23 13.40 0.60
CA GLU A 128 -1.36 12.53 -0.15
C GLU A 128 0.06 12.66 0.40
N MET A 129 0.74 11.54 0.58
CA MET A 129 2.15 11.51 0.95
C MET A 129 2.92 10.48 0.13
N VAL A 130 4.23 10.69 0.03
CA VAL A 130 5.16 9.67 -0.46
C VAL A 130 5.92 9.12 0.74
N LEU A 131 5.83 7.80 0.94
CA LEU A 131 6.49 7.07 2.00
C LEU A 131 7.61 6.19 1.44
N ARG A 132 8.75 6.20 2.11
CA ARG A 132 9.88 5.29 1.87
C ARG A 132 9.88 4.22 2.96
N VAL A 133 9.53 2.99 2.63
CA VAL A 133 9.43 1.86 3.57
C VAL A 133 10.64 0.97 3.43
N THR A 134 11.61 1.06 4.34
CA THR A 134 12.83 0.23 4.33
C THR A 134 12.67 -1.09 5.07
N ASP A 135 11.91 -1.07 6.16
CA ASP A 135 11.66 -2.21 7.02
C ASP A 135 10.25 -2.76 6.77
N THR A 136 10.06 -4.08 6.87
CA THR A 136 8.78 -4.73 6.63
C THR A 136 8.57 -5.92 7.55
N PRO A 137 7.32 -6.22 7.97
CA PRO A 137 6.09 -5.52 7.60
C PRO A 137 5.92 -4.19 8.35
N VAL A 138 5.19 -3.24 7.74
CA VAL A 138 4.75 -1.98 8.40
C VAL A 138 3.25 -1.81 8.27
N LYS A 139 2.62 -1.21 9.27
CA LYS A 139 1.17 -0.91 9.25
C LYS A 139 0.94 0.56 8.92
N ILE A 140 0.17 0.84 7.88
CA ILE A 140 -0.24 2.19 7.51
C ILE A 140 -1.69 2.40 7.92
N SER A 141 -1.94 3.42 8.75
CA SER A 141 -3.28 3.81 9.22
C SER A 141 -3.49 5.31 9.13
N ILE A 142 -4.76 5.74 9.24
CA ILE A 142 -5.14 7.16 9.33
C ILE A 142 -5.64 7.41 10.75
N ILE A 143 -5.02 8.35 11.45
CA ILE A 143 -5.34 8.71 12.83
C ILE A 143 -6.02 10.09 12.87
N ASN A 144 -7.07 10.21 13.66
CA ASN A 144 -7.56 11.52 14.12
C ASN A 144 -6.52 12.15 15.05
N SER A 145 -5.74 13.11 14.58
CA SER A 145 -4.78 13.86 15.40
C SER A 145 -5.36 15.17 15.96
N SER A 146 -6.66 15.40 15.77
CA SER A 146 -7.39 16.53 16.37
C SER A 146 -7.61 16.31 17.85
N LEU A 147 -7.95 17.40 18.54
CA LEU A 147 -8.43 17.34 19.93
C LEU A 147 -9.92 17.00 20.02
N ALA A 148 -10.65 17.09 18.92
CA ALA A 148 -12.09 16.84 18.84
C ALA A 148 -12.43 15.52 18.15
N THR A 149 -13.60 14.99 18.49
CA THR A 149 -14.24 13.85 17.81
C THR A 149 -14.96 14.36 16.57
N PHE A 150 -14.85 13.66 15.44
CA PHE A 150 -15.59 13.97 14.22
C PHE A 150 -16.27 12.73 13.63
N ASN A 151 -17.20 12.92 12.70
CA ASN A 151 -17.79 11.82 11.94
C ASN A 151 -17.20 11.75 10.52
N ALA A 152 -16.52 10.65 10.22
CA ALA A 152 -16.02 10.36 8.88
C ALA A 152 -17.07 9.59 8.08
N HIS A 153 -17.23 9.92 6.80
CA HIS A 153 -18.07 9.25 5.83
C HIS A 153 -17.27 9.05 4.55
N ASN A 154 -17.61 7.99 3.79
CA ASN A 154 -17.01 7.75 2.48
C ASN A 154 -15.48 7.81 2.50
N SER A 155 -14.89 7.26 3.57
CA SER A 155 -13.44 7.26 3.78
C SER A 155 -12.79 6.25 2.84
N MET A 156 -11.72 6.65 2.17
CA MET A 156 -10.94 5.78 1.30
C MET A 156 -9.45 6.02 1.51
N LEU A 157 -8.70 4.94 1.67
CA LEU A 157 -7.23 4.92 1.71
C LEU A 157 -6.73 4.17 0.47
N SER A 158 -5.90 4.84 -0.32
CA SER A 158 -5.22 4.29 -1.49
C SER A 158 -3.73 4.24 -1.24
N ILE A 159 -3.10 3.09 -1.44
CA ILE A 159 -1.65 2.91 -1.33
C ILE A 159 -1.15 2.29 -2.62
N VAL A 160 -0.24 2.98 -3.30
CA VAL A 160 0.35 2.55 -4.57
C VAL A 160 1.85 2.46 -4.40
N ARG A 161 2.44 1.31 -4.70
CA ARG A 161 3.90 1.21 -4.81
C ARG A 161 4.33 1.91 -6.10
N THR A 162 5.21 2.90 -6.00
CA THR A 162 5.67 3.72 -7.15
C THR A 162 7.12 3.47 -7.52
N GLY A 163 7.88 2.74 -6.70
CA GLY A 163 9.27 2.42 -7.01
C GLY A 163 9.88 1.35 -6.09
N ASN A 164 11.01 0.81 -6.55
CA ASN A 164 11.92 -0.03 -5.77
C ASN A 164 13.01 0.83 -5.12
N PHE A 165 13.84 0.20 -4.29
CA PHE A 165 15.09 0.78 -3.80
C PHE A 165 16.25 0.52 -4.74
#